data_AF-A0A7J2H5X5-F1
#
_entry.id   AF-A0A7J2H5X5-F1
#
_cell.length_a   1.000
_cell.length_b   1.000
_cell.length_c   1.000
_cell.angle_alpha   90.00
_cell.angle_beta   90.00
_cell.angle_gamma   90.00
#
_symmetry.space_group_name_H-M   'P 1'
#
loop_
_entity.id
_entity.type
_entity.pdbx_description
1 polymer ?
#
loop_
_entity_poly.entity_id
_entity_poly.type
_entity_poly.pdbx_seq_one_letter_code
_entity_poly.pdbx_strand_id
1 'polypeptide(L)'
;MKGLKTYVKRLEDEVKRRFVGNEEAVHVLTLNLLHERSTALIRAPRGRGKSTLMLLFLKGIFGDDFVVISGASEIKRGEVIARLHIPSLEKEGVERVIWSAFVKAPGKGIDEVNRLNPYTASNIYHLLQFGEVWAYGQRYTVEDFVLFANENPSDPTTFTHPPPFYDRFDISVQLSALSLSEKFRLQKLTESYGSIVDSMPQVMDFDTLREARREVAEVEVDVDLRALMNVLVRDLQACVRNRDISRVRPPALCEGCHFVHGVCSMIREGPSERATLVLLNLAKAKAWLDGSVTEDDIYRLAVYALAHRMELVRHDRGIEELERVLRRQRELNEERRARR
;
A
#
# COMPACT_ATOMS: atom_id res chain seq x y z
N MET A 1 25.17 -19.28 -8.31
CA MET A 1 24.45 -18.16 -7.68
C MET A 1 22.96 -18.47 -7.70
N LYS A 2 22.35 -18.75 -6.54
CA LYS A 2 20.88 -18.80 -6.45
C LYS A 2 20.39 -17.36 -6.66
N GLY A 3 19.60 -17.10 -7.70
CA GLY A 3 19.21 -15.73 -8.06
C GLY A 3 18.37 -15.06 -6.97
N LEU A 4 18.43 -13.73 -6.87
CA LEU A 4 17.67 -12.92 -5.89
C LEU A 4 16.17 -13.24 -5.92
N LYS A 5 15.63 -13.57 -7.10
CA LYS A 5 14.25 -14.07 -7.30
C LYS A 5 13.89 -15.24 -6.38
N THR A 6 14.83 -16.15 -6.12
CA THR A 6 14.60 -17.31 -5.25
C THR A 6 14.34 -16.91 -3.82
N TYR A 7 15.02 -15.87 -3.31
CA TYR A 7 14.78 -15.38 -1.95
C TYR A 7 13.41 -14.71 -1.83
N VAL A 8 13.03 -13.90 -2.82
CA VAL A 8 11.70 -13.25 -2.86
C VAL A 8 10.58 -14.29 -2.94
N LYS A 9 10.70 -15.29 -3.82
CA LYS A 9 9.74 -16.40 -3.91
C LYS A 9 9.68 -17.21 -2.61
N ARG A 10 10.83 -17.46 -1.99
CA ARG A 10 10.87 -18.16 -0.70
C ARG A 10 10.17 -17.35 0.40
N LEU A 11 10.33 -16.03 0.43
CA LEU A 11 9.62 -15.16 1.36
C LEU A 11 8.10 -15.27 1.14
N GLU A 12 7.65 -15.13 -0.11
CA GLU A 12 6.24 -15.27 -0.48
C GLU A 12 5.66 -16.63 -0.07
N ASP A 13 6.35 -17.72 -0.39
CA ASP A 13 5.96 -19.08 -0.05
C ASP A 13 5.87 -19.28 1.47
N GLU A 14 6.83 -18.75 2.22
CA GLU A 14 6.90 -18.88 3.68
C GLU A 14 5.76 -18.11 4.36
N VAL A 15 5.39 -16.94 3.82
CA VAL A 15 4.22 -16.18 4.24
C VAL A 15 2.93 -16.93 3.87
N LYS A 16 2.78 -17.43 2.63
CA LYS A 16 1.60 -18.21 2.18
C LYS A 16 1.42 -19.52 2.96
N ARG A 17 2.50 -20.11 3.47
CA ARG A 17 2.42 -21.29 4.34
C ARG A 17 1.83 -20.97 5.71
N ARG A 18 2.09 -19.76 6.24
CA ARG A 18 1.68 -19.31 7.58
C ARG A 18 0.39 -18.50 7.59
N PHE A 19 0.06 -17.86 6.48
CA PHE A 19 -1.14 -17.04 6.33
C PHE A 19 -2.15 -17.76 5.44
N VAL A 20 -3.35 -17.98 5.96
CA VAL A 20 -4.40 -18.72 5.24
C VAL A 20 -5.26 -17.78 4.42
N GLY A 21 -5.47 -18.13 3.15
CA GLY A 21 -6.31 -17.37 2.23
C GLY A 21 -5.65 -16.08 1.73
N ASN A 22 -6.37 -15.35 0.88
CA ASN A 22 -5.91 -14.08 0.30
C ASN A 22 -4.54 -14.19 -0.41
N GLU A 23 -4.28 -15.30 -1.12
CA GLU A 23 -2.99 -15.56 -1.75
C GLU A 23 -2.59 -14.48 -2.75
N GLU A 24 -3.57 -13.89 -3.44
CA GLU A 24 -3.34 -12.75 -4.34
C GLU A 24 -2.90 -11.50 -3.59
N ALA A 25 -3.48 -11.19 -2.44
CA ALA A 25 -3.05 -10.07 -1.61
C ALA A 25 -1.60 -10.27 -1.13
N VAL A 26 -1.23 -11.49 -0.72
CA VAL A 26 0.16 -11.81 -0.34
C VAL A 26 1.11 -11.61 -1.53
N HIS A 27 0.71 -12.06 -2.71
CA HIS A 27 1.51 -11.88 -3.92
C HIS A 27 1.69 -10.39 -4.27
N VAL A 28 0.62 -9.60 -4.26
CA VAL A 28 0.70 -8.15 -4.56
C VAL A 28 1.50 -7.39 -3.50
N LEU A 29 1.40 -7.74 -2.22
CA LEU A 29 2.29 -7.21 -1.18
C LEU A 29 3.76 -7.54 -1.48
N THR A 30 4.03 -8.76 -1.96
CA THR A 30 5.39 -9.18 -2.35
C THR A 30 5.91 -8.37 -3.53
N LEU A 31 5.08 -8.14 -4.56
CA LEU A 31 5.44 -7.29 -5.69
C LEU A 31 5.73 -5.85 -5.25
N ASN A 32 4.94 -5.31 -4.33
CA ASN A 32 5.12 -3.95 -3.81
C ASN A 32 6.45 -3.77 -3.07
N LEU A 33 7.00 -4.83 -2.46
CA LEU A 33 8.31 -4.77 -1.81
C LEU A 33 9.46 -4.50 -2.79
N LEU A 34 9.26 -4.72 -4.09
CA LEU A 34 10.32 -4.70 -5.10
C LEU A 34 10.59 -3.31 -5.70
N HIS A 35 10.20 -2.24 -5.00
CA HIS A 35 10.65 -0.88 -5.28
C HIS A 35 11.02 -0.14 -4.00
N GLU A 36 11.82 0.91 -4.11
CA GLU A 36 12.26 1.73 -2.97
C GLU A 36 11.08 2.36 -2.23
N ARG A 37 11.24 2.53 -0.91
CA ARG A 37 10.28 3.15 0.01
C ARG A 37 8.87 2.58 -0.11
N SER A 38 8.78 1.27 -0.32
CA SER A 38 7.52 0.55 -0.50
C SER A 38 6.59 0.70 0.70
N THR A 39 5.36 1.13 0.44
CA THR A 39 4.32 1.37 1.44
C THR A 39 3.04 0.62 1.09
N ALA A 40 2.50 -0.14 2.03
CA ALA A 40 1.29 -0.91 1.81
C ALA A 40 0.28 -0.75 2.95
N LEU A 41 -1.00 -0.66 2.60
CA LEU A 41 -2.11 -0.54 3.54
C LEU A 41 -2.98 -1.80 3.53
N ILE A 42 -3.04 -2.51 4.66
CA ILE A 42 -3.85 -3.72 4.85
C ILE A 42 -5.16 -3.33 5.53
N ARG A 43 -6.29 -3.47 4.82
CA ARG A 43 -7.62 -3.09 5.31
C ARG A 43 -8.45 -4.33 5.60
N ALA A 44 -8.94 -4.45 6.84
CA ALA A 44 -9.85 -5.54 7.17
C ALA A 44 -10.65 -5.26 8.45
N PRO A 45 -11.86 -5.82 8.57
CA PRO A 45 -12.55 -5.93 9.86
C PRO A 45 -11.71 -6.67 10.91
N ARG A 46 -12.11 -6.54 12.19
CA ARG A 46 -11.43 -7.24 13.30
C ARG A 46 -11.41 -8.76 13.08
N GLY A 47 -10.33 -9.40 13.51
CA GLY A 47 -10.20 -10.87 13.47
C GLY A 47 -9.86 -11.46 12.09
N ARG A 48 -9.35 -10.66 11.15
CA ARG A 48 -8.94 -11.11 9.80
C ARG A 48 -7.43 -11.31 9.62
N GLY A 49 -6.64 -11.23 10.70
CA GLY A 49 -5.18 -11.44 10.64
C GLY A 49 -4.38 -10.29 10.02
N LYS A 50 -4.93 -9.05 9.98
CA LYS A 50 -4.26 -7.85 9.43
C LYS A 50 -2.87 -7.62 10.04
N SER A 51 -2.76 -7.69 11.36
CA SER A 51 -1.51 -7.49 12.09
C SER A 51 -0.57 -8.68 11.91
N THR A 52 -1.11 -9.91 11.84
CA THR A 52 -0.34 -11.13 11.55
C THR A 52 0.34 -11.04 10.19
N LEU A 53 -0.39 -10.66 9.13
CA LEU A 53 0.18 -10.55 7.79
C LEU A 53 1.30 -9.51 7.71
N MET A 54 1.08 -8.34 8.32
CA MET A 54 2.10 -7.30 8.45
C MET A 54 3.37 -7.83 9.14
N LEU A 55 3.20 -8.48 10.30
CA LEU A 55 4.33 -8.99 11.09
C LEU A 55 5.07 -10.13 10.38
N LEU A 56 4.38 -10.98 9.63
CA LEU A 56 5.01 -12.06 8.86
C LEU A 56 5.97 -11.50 7.79
N PHE A 57 5.57 -10.46 7.06
CA PHE A 57 6.46 -9.80 6.10
C PHE A 57 7.63 -9.09 6.79
N LEU A 58 7.36 -8.32 7.84
CA LEU A 58 8.41 -7.61 8.57
C LEU A 58 9.44 -8.59 9.16
N LYS A 59 8.98 -9.65 9.83
CA LYS A 59 9.87 -10.64 10.43
C LYS A 59 10.61 -11.48 9.38
N GLY A 60 9.98 -11.77 8.25
CA GLY A 60 10.60 -12.49 7.14
C GLY A 60 11.76 -11.73 6.47
N ILE A 61 11.79 -10.40 6.54
CA ILE A 61 12.81 -9.54 5.91
C ILE A 61 13.82 -9.01 6.95
N PHE A 62 13.33 -8.61 8.11
CA PHE A 62 14.12 -7.88 9.11
C PHE A 62 14.47 -8.71 10.35
N GLY A 63 13.98 -9.95 10.47
CA GLY A 63 14.12 -10.71 11.71
C GLY A 63 13.42 -9.96 12.84
N ASP A 64 14.18 -9.55 13.87
CA ASP A 64 13.66 -8.73 14.97
C ASP A 64 14.04 -7.23 14.84
N ASP A 65 14.72 -6.82 13.75
CA ASP A 65 15.15 -5.43 13.51
C ASP A 65 14.10 -4.59 12.76
N PHE A 66 12.90 -4.51 13.33
CA PHE A 66 11.81 -3.66 12.83
C PHE A 66 11.07 -2.99 13.99
N VAL A 67 10.38 -1.89 13.69
CA VAL A 67 9.63 -1.14 14.70
C VAL A 67 8.16 -1.07 14.31
N VAL A 68 7.29 -1.50 15.23
CA VAL A 68 5.83 -1.38 15.08
C VAL A 68 5.30 -0.35 16.06
N ILE A 69 4.51 0.58 15.56
CA ILE A 69 3.73 1.51 16.36
C ILE A 69 2.27 1.05 16.33
N SER A 70 1.68 0.85 17.52
CA SER A 70 0.26 0.55 17.65
C SER A 70 -0.56 1.82 17.78
N GLY A 71 -1.45 2.08 16.84
CA GLY A 71 -2.27 3.29 16.81
C GLY A 71 -3.11 3.48 18.06
N ALA A 72 -2.87 4.58 18.76
CA ALA A 72 -3.68 5.05 19.88
C ALA A 72 -3.78 6.58 19.84
N SER A 73 -4.84 7.13 20.43
CA SER A 73 -5.10 8.57 20.48
C SER A 73 -4.00 9.34 21.21
N GLU A 74 -3.42 8.73 22.23
CA GLU A 74 -2.45 9.34 23.15
C GLU A 74 -1.02 9.35 22.60
N ILE A 75 -0.75 8.68 21.48
CA ILE A 75 0.60 8.60 20.91
C ILE A 75 1.14 9.98 20.61
N LYS A 76 2.28 10.27 21.23
CA LYS A 76 2.94 11.56 21.11
C LYS A 76 3.87 11.57 19.92
N ARG A 77 4.02 12.74 19.29
CA ARG A 77 5.02 12.97 18.24
C ARG A 77 6.43 12.55 18.65
N GLY A 78 6.77 12.67 19.93
CA GLY A 78 8.06 12.25 20.48
C GLY A 78 8.36 10.76 20.34
N GLU A 79 7.33 9.92 20.37
CA GLU A 79 7.44 8.47 20.25
C GLU A 79 7.58 8.04 18.79
N VAL A 80 6.91 8.75 17.89
CA VAL A 80 6.90 8.43 16.45
C VAL A 80 8.07 9.06 15.70
N ILE A 81 8.44 10.29 16.01
CA ILE A 81 9.40 11.08 15.22
C ILE A 81 10.68 11.36 16.00
N ALA A 82 10.60 12.25 16.98
CA ALA A 82 11.77 12.68 17.73
C ALA A 82 11.39 13.44 19.00
N ARG A 83 12.24 13.37 20.02
CA ARG A 83 12.12 14.10 21.28
C ARG A 83 13.39 14.87 21.60
N LEU A 84 13.29 15.90 22.43
CA LEU A 84 14.48 16.56 22.98
C LEU A 84 15.14 15.69 24.06
N HIS A 85 16.46 15.74 24.10
CA HIS A 85 17.26 15.16 25.18
C HIS A 85 17.25 16.11 26.39
N ILE A 86 16.35 15.83 27.34
CA ILE A 86 16.12 16.67 28.53
C ILE A 86 17.42 17.01 29.28
N PRO A 87 18.34 16.06 29.56
CA PRO A 87 19.56 16.40 30.28
C PRO A 87 20.46 17.42 29.57
N SER A 88 20.56 17.36 28.23
CA SER A 88 21.36 18.35 27.47
C SER A 88 20.68 19.72 27.47
N LEU A 89 19.35 19.75 27.42
CA LEU A 89 18.60 20.99 27.46
C LEU A 89 18.72 21.67 28.83
N GLU A 90 18.57 20.92 29.92
CA GLU A 90 18.59 21.46 31.28
C GLU A 90 19.99 21.84 31.77
N LYS A 91 21.02 21.04 31.43
CA LYS A 91 22.38 21.25 31.95
C LYS A 91 23.25 22.14 31.06
N GLU A 92 23.11 22.01 29.75
CA GLU A 92 24.00 22.64 28.77
C GLU A 92 23.29 23.75 27.99
N GLY A 93 21.95 23.86 28.08
CA GLY A 93 21.16 24.78 27.25
C GLY A 93 21.13 24.37 25.77
N VAL A 94 21.48 23.12 25.45
CA VAL A 94 21.63 22.63 24.07
C VAL A 94 20.43 21.80 23.67
N GLU A 95 19.74 22.23 22.59
CA GLU A 95 18.66 21.48 21.96
C GLU A 95 19.20 20.28 21.17
N ARG A 96 19.41 19.16 21.87
CA ARG A 96 19.79 17.88 21.24
C ARG A 96 18.56 17.05 20.91
N VAL A 97 18.36 16.75 19.62
CA VAL A 97 17.25 15.93 19.12
C VAL A 97 17.60 14.45 19.14
N ILE A 98 16.71 13.63 19.69
CA ILE A 98 16.76 12.17 19.65
C ILE A 98 15.66 11.68 18.71
N TRP A 99 16.06 11.21 17.54
CA TRP A 99 15.18 10.55 16.58
C TRP A 99 14.69 9.20 17.13
N SER A 100 13.41 8.91 16.91
CA SER A 100 12.76 7.67 17.34
C SER A 100 13.37 6.45 16.65
N ALA A 101 13.21 5.28 17.25
CA ALA A 101 13.56 4.02 16.60
C ALA A 101 12.74 3.82 15.31
N PHE A 102 11.47 4.26 15.30
CA PHE A 102 10.61 4.16 14.13
C PHE A 102 11.14 4.95 12.93
N VAL A 103 11.74 6.13 13.14
CA VAL A 103 12.36 6.91 12.06
C VAL A 103 13.58 6.18 11.49
N LYS A 104 14.41 5.59 12.34
CA LYS A 104 15.68 4.96 11.95
C LYS A 104 15.56 3.55 11.37
N ALA A 105 14.58 2.76 11.82
CA ALA A 105 14.48 1.34 11.46
C ALA A 105 14.09 1.15 9.98
N PRO A 106 14.73 0.26 9.21
CA PRO A 106 14.36 0.03 7.81
C PRO A 106 13.00 -0.68 7.68
N GLY A 107 12.64 -1.53 8.65
CA GLY A 107 11.31 -2.15 8.76
C GLY A 107 10.37 -1.34 9.66
N LYS A 108 9.26 -0.87 9.10
CA LYS A 108 8.27 -0.03 9.81
C LYS A 108 6.87 -0.66 9.75
N GLY A 109 6.24 -0.82 10.91
CA GLY A 109 4.85 -1.27 11.04
C GLY A 109 3.98 -0.22 11.70
N ILE A 110 2.75 -0.02 11.22
CA ILE A 110 1.73 0.79 11.88
C ILE A 110 0.46 -0.05 12.02
N ASP A 111 0.19 -0.51 13.23
CA ASP A 111 -1.05 -1.22 13.54
C ASP A 111 -2.15 -0.19 13.81
N GLU A 112 -3.33 -0.36 13.22
CA GLU A 112 -4.49 0.54 13.40
C GLU A 112 -4.19 2.02 13.12
N VAL A 113 -3.68 2.33 11.92
CA VAL A 113 -3.28 3.68 11.51
C VAL A 113 -4.42 4.71 11.63
N ASN A 114 -5.67 4.29 11.48
CA ASN A 114 -6.84 5.14 11.67
C ASN A 114 -7.12 5.52 13.14
N ARG A 115 -6.41 4.95 14.12
CA ARG A 115 -6.47 5.38 15.53
C ARG A 115 -5.43 6.43 15.91
N LEU A 116 -4.49 6.72 15.01
CA LEU A 116 -3.54 7.81 15.23
C LEU A 116 -4.26 9.15 15.15
N ASN A 117 -3.98 10.03 16.10
CA ASN A 117 -4.50 11.39 16.03
C ASN A 117 -3.98 12.11 14.76
N PRO A 118 -4.73 13.08 14.20
CA PRO A 118 -4.36 13.76 12.95
C PRO A 118 -2.99 14.44 12.98
N TYR A 119 -2.57 14.93 14.14
CA TYR A 119 -1.27 15.58 14.30
C TYR A 119 -0.11 14.59 14.11
N THR A 120 -0.18 13.42 14.75
CA THR A 120 0.81 12.34 14.59
C THR A 120 0.79 11.78 13.16
N ALA A 121 -0.40 11.58 12.58
CA ALA A 121 -0.53 11.12 11.20
C ALA A 121 0.10 12.09 10.18
N SER A 122 -0.03 13.40 10.40
CA SER A 122 0.61 14.43 9.56
C SER A 122 2.14 14.35 9.55
N ASN A 123 2.76 13.92 10.65
CA ASN A 123 4.20 13.73 10.68
C ASN A 123 4.64 12.47 9.90
N ILE A 124 3.87 11.38 9.99
CA ILE A 124 4.10 10.18 9.19
C ILE A 124 3.91 10.50 7.71
N TYR A 125 2.90 11.30 7.37
CA TYR A 125 2.66 11.80 6.02
C TYR A 125 3.90 12.48 5.42
N HIS A 126 4.59 13.33 6.19
CA HIS A 126 5.83 13.98 5.73
C HIS A 126 6.94 12.97 5.42
N LEU A 127 7.10 11.95 6.29
CA LEU A 127 8.04 10.85 6.07
C LEU A 127 7.72 10.10 4.78
N LEU A 128 6.45 9.74 4.56
CA LEU A 128 6.00 9.02 3.38
C LEU A 128 6.22 9.84 2.10
N GLN A 129 6.02 11.16 2.17
CA GLN A 129 6.07 12.01 1.00
C GLN A 129 7.49 12.38 0.56
N PHE A 130 8.35 12.73 1.51
CA PHE A 130 9.66 13.30 1.21
C PHE A 130 10.82 12.35 1.56
N GLY A 131 10.54 11.27 2.30
CA GLY A 131 11.58 10.42 2.85
C GLY A 131 12.46 11.15 3.86
N GLU A 132 11.88 12.10 4.60
CA GLU A 132 12.55 12.82 5.66
C GLU A 132 11.57 13.27 6.74
N VAL A 133 12.10 13.56 7.92
CA VAL A 133 11.34 14.07 9.06
C VAL A 133 11.97 15.33 9.61
N TRP A 134 11.12 16.21 10.14
CA TRP A 134 11.53 17.46 10.78
C TRP A 134 11.08 17.47 12.23
N ALA A 135 11.98 17.86 13.13
CA ALA A 135 11.68 18.07 14.54
C ALA A 135 12.67 19.07 15.14
N TYR A 136 12.17 20.02 15.95
CA TYR A 136 12.97 21.01 16.68
C TYR A 136 14.04 21.70 15.81
N GLY A 137 13.63 22.17 14.62
CA GLY A 137 14.53 22.85 13.67
C GLY A 137 15.56 21.95 12.96
N GLN A 138 15.60 20.65 13.27
CA GLN A 138 16.51 19.68 12.66
C GLN A 138 15.77 18.80 11.65
N ARG A 139 16.50 18.38 10.61
CA ARG A 139 16.03 17.52 9.54
C ARG A 139 16.78 16.19 9.58
N TYR A 140 16.07 15.09 9.41
CA TYR A 140 16.65 13.75 9.27
C TYR A 140 16.13 13.09 8.00
N THR A 141 17.05 12.74 7.10
CA THR A 141 16.73 11.99 5.88
C THR A 141 16.59 10.52 6.22
N VAL A 142 15.46 9.94 5.85
CA VAL A 142 15.18 8.52 6.01
C VAL A 142 15.68 7.81 4.75
N GLU A 143 16.55 6.81 4.97
CA GLU A 143 17.04 5.92 3.91
C GLU A 143 15.90 5.07 3.34
N ASP A 144 16.23 4.10 2.50
CA ASP A 144 15.23 3.16 1.99
C ASP A 144 14.57 2.38 3.15
N PHE A 145 13.26 2.13 3.04
CA PHE A 145 12.48 1.45 4.06
C PHE A 145 11.35 0.61 3.45
N VAL A 146 10.78 -0.25 4.29
CA VAL A 146 9.53 -0.95 4.03
C VAL A 146 8.54 -0.53 5.11
N LEU A 147 7.37 -0.04 4.69
CA LEU A 147 6.30 0.31 5.62
C LEU A 147 5.03 -0.48 5.31
N PHE A 148 4.56 -1.20 6.32
CA PHE A 148 3.23 -1.78 6.33
C PHE A 148 2.37 -1.05 7.35
N ALA A 149 1.19 -0.61 6.93
CA ALA A 149 0.16 -0.12 7.83
C ALA A 149 -1.07 -1.01 7.74
N ASN A 150 -1.86 -1.07 8.80
CA ASN A 150 -3.18 -1.67 8.72
C ASN A 150 -4.24 -0.79 9.36
N GLU A 151 -5.49 -0.97 8.93
CA GLU A 151 -6.63 -0.31 9.52
C GLU A 151 -7.89 -1.18 9.47
N ASN A 152 -8.84 -0.81 10.33
CA ASN A 152 -10.20 -1.32 10.26
C ASN A 152 -11.14 -0.20 9.79
N PRO A 153 -11.57 -0.21 8.52
CA PRO A 153 -12.44 0.83 7.97
C PRO A 153 -13.85 0.85 8.59
N SER A 154 -14.26 -0.23 9.25
CA SER A 154 -15.59 -0.33 9.89
C SER A 154 -15.59 0.08 11.36
N ASP A 155 -14.46 0.53 11.92
CA ASP A 155 -14.36 0.90 13.33
C ASP A 155 -14.84 2.35 13.55
N PRO A 156 -15.97 2.58 14.24
CA PRO A 156 -16.54 3.92 14.42
C PRO A 156 -15.72 4.78 15.39
N THR A 157 -14.84 4.19 16.20
CA THR A 157 -14.04 4.93 17.20
C THR A 157 -12.68 5.39 16.63
N THR A 158 -12.62 5.68 15.33
CA THR A 158 -11.37 5.97 14.63
C THR A 158 -11.40 7.33 13.95
N PHE A 159 -10.22 7.90 13.74
CA PHE A 159 -10.06 9.14 13.00
C PHE A 159 -10.20 8.86 11.49
N THR A 160 -10.92 9.74 10.81
CA THR A 160 -10.93 9.76 9.34
C THR A 160 -9.77 10.61 8.86
N HIS A 161 -8.74 9.96 8.32
CA HIS A 161 -7.61 10.67 7.70
C HIS A 161 -8.00 11.23 6.33
N PRO A 162 -7.42 12.36 5.90
CA PRO A 162 -7.80 12.98 4.64
C PRO A 162 -7.30 12.14 3.44
N PRO A 163 -7.97 12.15 2.27
CA PRO A 163 -7.56 11.36 1.10
C PRO A 163 -6.08 11.49 0.68
N PRO A 164 -5.45 12.69 0.77
CA PRO A 164 -4.02 12.83 0.52
C PRO A 164 -3.12 11.94 1.40
N PHE A 165 -3.55 11.58 2.62
CA PHE A 165 -2.82 10.65 3.49
C PHE A 165 -2.79 9.25 2.87
N TYR A 166 -3.97 8.76 2.48
CA TYR A 166 -4.12 7.43 1.88
C TYR A 166 -3.40 7.32 0.55
N ASP A 167 -3.45 8.36 -0.29
CA ASP A 167 -2.77 8.38 -1.59
C ASP A 167 -1.26 8.07 -1.51
N ARG A 168 -0.61 8.32 -0.36
CA ARG A 168 0.82 8.05 -0.09
C ARG A 168 1.14 6.58 0.11
N PHE A 169 0.16 5.71 0.34
CA PHE A 169 0.37 4.27 0.30
C PHE A 169 0.38 3.80 -1.14
N ASP A 170 1.36 3.00 -1.55
CA ASP A 170 1.48 2.51 -2.92
C ASP A 170 0.27 1.63 -3.27
N ILE A 171 -0.04 0.67 -2.41
CA ILE A 171 -1.17 -0.24 -2.59
C ILE A 171 -2.04 -0.32 -1.34
N SER A 172 -3.30 -0.68 -1.55
CA SER A 172 -4.18 -1.15 -0.50
C SER A 172 -4.70 -2.54 -0.81
N VAL A 173 -4.54 -3.46 0.15
CA VAL A 173 -5.07 -4.82 0.08
C VAL A 173 -6.22 -4.98 1.08
N GLN A 174 -7.30 -5.63 0.66
CA GLN A 174 -8.43 -5.91 1.53
C GLN A 174 -8.48 -7.40 1.83
N LEU A 175 -8.51 -7.75 3.12
CA LEU A 175 -8.57 -9.17 3.54
C LEU A 175 -10.02 -9.64 3.62
N SER A 176 -10.29 -10.76 2.97
CA SER A 176 -11.59 -11.41 2.95
C SER A 176 -11.78 -12.34 4.15
N ALA A 177 -13.03 -12.81 4.31
CA ALA A 177 -13.35 -13.83 5.29
C ALA A 177 -12.81 -15.19 4.86
N LEU A 178 -12.26 -15.95 5.82
CA LEU A 178 -11.90 -17.34 5.56
C LEU A 178 -13.15 -18.20 5.32
N SER A 179 -13.09 -19.00 4.27
CA SER A 179 -14.00 -20.12 4.02
C SER A 179 -13.89 -21.17 5.12
N LEU A 180 -14.85 -22.11 5.16
CA LEU A 180 -14.87 -23.16 6.16
C LEU A 180 -13.62 -24.06 6.09
N SER A 181 -13.17 -24.41 4.89
CA SER A 181 -11.96 -25.22 4.68
C SER A 181 -10.70 -24.48 5.15
N GLU A 182 -10.60 -23.18 4.89
CA GLU A 182 -9.52 -22.32 5.34
C GLU A 182 -9.47 -22.19 6.87
N LYS A 183 -10.64 -22.14 7.54
CA LYS A 183 -10.69 -22.15 9.02
C LYS A 183 -10.07 -23.42 9.61
N PHE A 184 -10.37 -24.59 9.04
CA PHE A 184 -9.73 -25.84 9.47
C PHE A 184 -8.23 -25.83 9.22
N ARG A 185 -7.77 -25.24 8.11
CA ARG A 185 -6.33 -25.07 7.84
C ARG A 185 -5.66 -24.15 8.87
N LEU A 186 -6.32 -23.06 9.25
CA LEU A 186 -5.82 -22.14 10.27
C LEU A 186 -5.68 -22.83 11.63
N GLN A 187 -6.65 -23.64 12.05
CA GLN A 187 -6.58 -24.41 13.30
C GLN A 187 -5.33 -25.31 13.34
N LYS A 188 -5.12 -26.10 12.28
CA LYS A 188 -3.94 -26.97 12.15
C LYS A 188 -2.61 -26.20 12.17
N LEU A 189 -2.57 -25.02 11.55
CA LEU A 189 -1.37 -24.17 11.54
C LEU A 189 -1.04 -23.63 12.94
N THR A 190 -2.06 -23.16 13.67
CA THR A 190 -1.88 -22.68 15.04
C THR A 190 -1.39 -23.79 15.96
N GLU A 191 -1.89 -25.02 15.80
CA GLU A 191 -1.40 -26.20 16.53
C GLU A 191 0.06 -26.55 16.17
N SER A 192 0.44 -26.41 14.91
CA SER A 192 1.77 -26.81 14.42
C SER A 192 2.88 -25.83 14.81
N TYR A 193 2.61 -24.52 14.73
CA TYR A 193 3.61 -23.48 14.96
C TYR A 193 3.55 -22.89 16.38
N GLY A 194 2.46 -23.10 17.11
CA GLY A 194 2.17 -22.36 18.34
C GLY A 194 1.94 -20.88 18.04
N SER A 195 3.03 -20.10 18.02
CA SER A 195 3.02 -18.71 17.56
C SER A 195 3.46 -18.63 16.10
N ILE A 196 2.50 -18.34 15.22
CA ILE A 196 2.71 -18.21 13.76
C ILE A 196 3.74 -17.12 13.43
N VAL A 197 3.70 -16.00 14.16
CA VAL A 197 4.61 -14.87 13.95
C VAL A 197 5.98 -15.14 14.55
N ASP A 198 6.05 -15.64 15.79
CA ASP A 198 7.36 -15.82 16.44
C ASP A 198 8.19 -16.93 15.80
N SER A 199 7.52 -17.93 15.22
CA SER A 199 8.15 -19.01 14.44
C SER A 199 8.50 -18.63 12.99
N MET A 200 8.24 -17.39 12.56
CA MET A 200 8.63 -16.90 11.24
C MET A 200 10.15 -16.72 11.20
N PRO A 201 10.90 -17.50 10.38
CA PRO A 201 12.32 -17.27 10.23
C PRO A 201 12.58 -16.02 9.38
N GLN A 202 13.73 -15.38 9.59
CA GLN A 202 14.23 -14.42 8.62
C GLN A 202 14.62 -15.18 7.34
N VAL A 203 13.94 -14.88 6.24
CA VAL A 203 14.10 -15.56 4.94
C VAL A 203 15.13 -14.86 4.05
N MET A 204 15.20 -13.53 4.17
CA MET A 204 16.17 -12.67 3.51
C MET A 204 16.54 -11.51 4.44
N ASP A 205 17.62 -10.80 4.13
CA ASP A 205 17.96 -9.54 4.77
C ASP A 205 17.57 -8.34 3.88
N PHE A 206 17.67 -7.13 4.45
CA PHE A 206 17.28 -5.91 3.74
C PHE A 206 18.26 -5.54 2.61
N ASP A 207 19.53 -5.94 2.69
CA ASP A 207 20.50 -5.76 1.60
C ASP A 207 20.11 -6.58 0.37
N THR A 208 19.73 -7.85 0.56
CA THR A 208 19.22 -8.74 -0.51
C THR A 208 17.99 -8.12 -1.18
N LEU A 209 17.07 -7.54 -0.40
CA LEU A 209 15.89 -6.85 -0.95
C LEU A 209 16.30 -5.62 -1.76
N ARG A 210 17.26 -4.83 -1.29
CA ARG A 210 17.78 -3.65 -2.02
C ARG A 210 18.45 -4.04 -3.33
N GLU A 211 19.20 -5.14 -3.37
CA GLU A 211 19.76 -5.67 -4.61
C GLU A 211 18.66 -6.09 -5.59
N ALA A 212 17.60 -6.77 -5.11
CA ALA A 212 16.47 -7.16 -5.95
C ALA A 212 15.74 -5.92 -6.53
N ARG A 213 15.57 -4.86 -5.73
CA ARG A 213 14.99 -3.58 -6.16
C ARG A 213 15.79 -2.94 -7.29
N ARG A 214 17.13 -3.04 -7.25
CA ARG A 214 18.01 -2.53 -8.33
C ARG A 214 17.78 -3.31 -9.62
N GLU A 215 17.70 -4.65 -9.57
CA GLU A 215 17.39 -5.44 -10.77
C GLU A 215 16.01 -5.11 -11.34
N VAL A 216 15.02 -4.90 -10.47
CA VAL A 216 13.64 -4.56 -10.88
C VAL A 216 13.56 -3.16 -11.50
N ALA A 217 14.36 -2.21 -11.02
CA ALA A 217 14.40 -0.86 -11.57
C ALA A 217 14.82 -0.84 -13.07
N GLU A 218 15.74 -1.73 -13.44
CA GLU A 218 16.25 -1.91 -14.81
C GLU A 218 15.29 -2.66 -15.74
N VAL A 219 14.22 -3.27 -15.22
CA VAL A 219 13.25 -3.99 -16.06
C VAL A 219 12.50 -3.02 -16.97
N GLU A 220 12.53 -3.30 -18.27
CA GLU A 220 11.74 -2.60 -19.26
C GLU A 220 10.35 -3.21 -19.40
N VAL A 221 9.34 -2.36 -19.24
CA VAL A 221 7.94 -2.70 -19.55
C VAL A 221 7.63 -2.21 -20.96
N ASP A 222 6.98 -3.07 -21.73
CA ASP A 222 6.54 -2.82 -23.10
C ASP A 222 5.77 -1.49 -23.24
N VAL A 223 5.96 -0.81 -24.38
CA VAL A 223 5.40 0.52 -24.65
C VAL A 223 3.87 0.49 -24.64
N ASP A 224 3.25 -0.58 -25.13
CA ASP A 224 1.79 -0.71 -25.17
C ASP A 224 1.21 -0.88 -23.75
N LEU A 225 1.91 -1.59 -22.86
CA LEU A 225 1.52 -1.71 -21.45
C LEU A 225 1.68 -0.36 -20.72
N ARG A 226 2.75 0.39 -21.02
CA ARG A 226 2.92 1.76 -20.49
C ARG A 226 1.79 2.67 -20.98
N ALA A 227 1.43 2.59 -22.26
CA ALA A 227 0.33 3.35 -22.82
C ALA A 227 -1.00 2.95 -22.17
N LEU A 228 -1.23 1.66 -21.94
CA LEU A 228 -2.41 1.13 -21.24
C LEU A 228 -2.54 1.72 -19.85
N MET A 229 -1.47 1.72 -19.03
CA MET A 229 -1.48 2.29 -17.69
C MET A 229 -1.82 3.79 -17.69
N ASN A 230 -1.23 4.55 -18.61
CA ASN A 230 -1.50 5.99 -18.74
C ASN A 230 -2.95 6.26 -19.18
N VAL A 231 -3.46 5.52 -20.19
CA VAL A 231 -4.84 5.65 -20.66
C VAL A 231 -5.83 5.26 -19.57
N LEU A 232 -5.54 4.20 -18.81
CA LEU A 232 -6.36 3.76 -17.69
C LEU A 232 -6.50 4.87 -16.64
N VAL A 233 -5.40 5.40 -16.12
CA VAL A 233 -5.44 6.46 -15.09
C VAL A 233 -6.11 7.72 -15.64
N ARG A 234 -5.77 8.13 -16.87
CA ARG A 234 -6.37 9.28 -17.54
C ARG A 234 -7.89 9.15 -17.66
N ASP A 235 -8.41 8.00 -18.12
CA ASP A 235 -9.85 7.83 -18.33
C ASP A 235 -10.64 7.82 -17.00
N LEU A 236 -9.99 7.44 -15.90
CA LEU A 236 -10.58 7.50 -14.57
C LEU A 236 -10.51 8.93 -13.97
N GLN A 237 -9.49 9.70 -14.32
CA GLN A 237 -9.19 11.02 -13.76
C GLN A 237 -9.82 12.17 -14.54
N ALA A 238 -9.66 12.18 -15.86
CA ALA A 238 -10.00 13.30 -16.74
C ALA A 238 -11.50 13.34 -17.04
N CYS A 239 -12.05 14.55 -17.08
CA CYS A 239 -13.43 14.78 -17.43
C CYS A 239 -13.52 16.03 -18.31
N VAL A 240 -14.18 15.93 -19.47
CA VAL A 240 -14.44 17.07 -20.38
C VAL A 240 -15.22 18.22 -19.72
N ARG A 241 -15.93 17.93 -18.62
CA ARG A 241 -16.66 18.92 -17.82
C ARG A 241 -15.92 19.36 -16.55
N ASN A 242 -14.62 19.05 -16.45
CA ASN A 242 -13.73 19.44 -15.34
C ASN A 242 -14.29 19.03 -13.96
N ARG A 243 -14.61 17.74 -13.81
CA ARG A 243 -15.17 17.13 -12.57
C ARG A 243 -14.37 17.47 -11.32
N ASP A 244 -13.06 17.55 -11.44
CA ASP A 244 -12.08 17.85 -10.39
C ASP A 244 -12.29 19.22 -9.73
N ILE A 245 -12.64 20.25 -10.52
CA ILE A 245 -12.90 21.61 -10.04
C ILE A 245 -14.39 21.96 -9.97
N SER A 246 -15.26 21.09 -10.45
CA SER A 246 -16.70 21.30 -10.45
C SER A 246 -17.30 21.16 -9.04
N ARG A 247 -18.21 22.08 -8.69
CA ARG A 247 -19.05 21.96 -7.49
C ARG A 247 -20.12 20.89 -7.63
N VAL A 248 -20.51 20.57 -8.87
CA VAL A 248 -21.50 19.55 -9.18
C VAL A 248 -20.78 18.25 -9.50
N ARG A 249 -21.18 17.16 -8.85
CA ARG A 249 -20.60 15.82 -9.04
C ARG A 249 -21.52 14.95 -9.92
N PRO A 250 -21.00 13.88 -10.54
CA PRO A 250 -21.83 12.86 -11.16
C PRO A 250 -22.82 12.25 -10.12
N PRO A 251 -24.05 11.87 -10.53
CA PRO A 251 -24.53 11.81 -11.91
C PRO A 251 -24.99 13.15 -12.50
N ALA A 252 -25.33 14.16 -11.68
CA ALA A 252 -25.86 15.45 -12.16
C ALA A 252 -24.90 16.16 -13.12
N LEU A 253 -23.59 16.10 -12.86
CA LEU A 253 -22.57 16.66 -13.76
C LEU A 253 -22.62 16.06 -15.17
N CYS A 254 -23.10 14.82 -15.31
CA CYS A 254 -23.09 14.06 -16.55
C CYS A 254 -24.32 14.28 -17.43
N GLU A 255 -25.32 15.04 -16.96
CA GLU A 255 -26.56 15.28 -17.70
C GLU A 255 -26.29 16.04 -19.01
N GLY A 256 -26.72 15.47 -20.15
CA GLY A 256 -26.43 16.02 -21.49
C GLY A 256 -24.97 15.92 -21.93
N CYS A 257 -24.13 15.13 -21.23
CA CYS A 257 -22.75 14.89 -21.64
C CYS A 257 -22.70 13.79 -22.73
N HIS A 258 -21.90 14.00 -23.78
CA HIS A 258 -21.67 13.00 -24.82
C HIS A 258 -21.12 11.67 -24.25
N PHE A 259 -20.44 11.72 -23.10
CA PHE A 259 -19.84 10.58 -22.42
C PHE A 259 -20.61 10.13 -21.17
N VAL A 260 -21.93 10.37 -21.08
CA VAL A 260 -22.73 10.03 -19.90
C VAL A 260 -22.63 8.55 -19.46
N HIS A 261 -22.32 7.64 -20.40
CA HIS A 261 -22.10 6.21 -20.15
C HIS A 261 -20.62 5.79 -20.08
N GLY A 262 -19.69 6.75 -20.09
CA GLY A 262 -18.26 6.48 -19.92
C GLY A 262 -17.91 6.16 -18.46
N VAL A 263 -16.76 5.53 -18.23
CA VAL A 263 -16.31 5.19 -16.87
C VAL A 263 -16.17 6.42 -15.96
N CYS A 264 -15.86 7.59 -16.53
CA CYS A 264 -15.72 8.83 -15.78
C CYS A 264 -17.00 9.25 -15.05
N SER A 265 -18.18 8.83 -15.51
CA SER A 265 -19.48 9.12 -14.86
C SER A 265 -19.73 8.25 -13.63
N MET A 266 -18.96 7.17 -13.44
CA MET A 266 -19.01 6.29 -12.28
C MET A 266 -18.10 6.76 -11.14
N ILE A 267 -17.32 7.80 -11.38
CA ILE A 267 -16.23 8.25 -10.50
C ILE A 267 -16.57 9.63 -9.96
N ARG A 268 -16.62 9.74 -8.65
CA ARG A 268 -16.89 10.98 -7.92
C ARG A 268 -15.60 11.78 -7.71
N GLU A 269 -14.53 11.10 -7.30
CA GLU A 269 -13.17 11.64 -7.19
C GLU A 269 -12.21 10.70 -7.90
N GLY A 270 -11.39 11.24 -8.81
CA GLY A 270 -10.46 10.45 -9.62
C GLY A 270 -9.13 10.17 -8.91
N PRO A 271 -8.36 9.18 -9.38
CA PRO A 271 -7.04 8.88 -8.83
C PRO A 271 -6.02 9.99 -9.10
N SER A 272 -4.93 9.99 -8.31
CA SER A 272 -3.76 10.83 -8.57
C SER A 272 -2.83 10.21 -9.62
N GLU A 273 -1.92 11.03 -10.18
CA GLU A 273 -0.86 10.57 -11.09
C GLU A 273 0.07 9.51 -10.47
N ARG A 274 0.10 9.41 -9.12
CA ARG A 274 0.91 8.38 -8.45
C ARG A 274 0.41 6.97 -8.78
N ALA A 275 -0.86 6.81 -9.11
CA ALA A 275 -1.40 5.52 -9.54
C ALA A 275 -0.62 4.96 -10.75
N THR A 276 -0.26 5.81 -11.73
CA THR A 276 0.51 5.41 -12.91
C THR A 276 1.91 4.92 -12.52
N LEU A 277 2.57 5.62 -11.59
CA LEU A 277 3.92 5.27 -11.12
C LEU A 277 3.91 3.94 -10.34
N VAL A 278 2.93 3.75 -9.47
CA VAL A 278 2.77 2.49 -8.72
C VAL A 278 2.49 1.33 -9.67
N LEU A 279 1.57 1.52 -10.63
CA LEU A 279 1.27 0.49 -11.62
C LEU A 279 2.52 0.07 -12.41
N LEU A 280 3.36 1.04 -12.80
CA LEU A 280 4.62 0.76 -13.47
C LEU A 280 5.58 -0.04 -12.58
N ASN A 281 5.72 0.35 -11.31
CA ASN A 281 6.57 -0.37 -10.35
C ASN A 281 6.09 -1.81 -10.14
N LEU A 282 4.78 -2.02 -9.98
CA LEU A 282 4.18 -3.34 -9.84
C LEU A 282 4.34 -4.18 -11.12
N ALA A 283 4.19 -3.58 -12.30
CA ALA A 283 4.39 -4.25 -13.58
C ALA A 283 5.84 -4.70 -13.77
N LYS A 284 6.83 -3.85 -13.43
CA LYS A 284 8.25 -4.19 -13.42
C LYS A 284 8.55 -5.32 -12.44
N ALA A 285 8.06 -5.20 -11.22
CA ALA A 285 8.22 -6.21 -10.17
C ALA A 285 7.66 -7.57 -10.62
N LYS A 286 6.48 -7.57 -11.25
CA LYS A 286 5.84 -8.77 -11.78
C LYS A 286 6.62 -9.39 -12.92
N ALA A 287 7.01 -8.59 -13.92
CA ALA A 287 7.84 -9.05 -15.02
C ALA A 287 9.16 -9.66 -14.53
N TRP A 288 9.78 -9.06 -13.50
CA TRP A 288 10.98 -9.61 -12.89
C TRP A 288 10.72 -10.92 -12.13
N LEU A 289 9.74 -10.95 -11.23
CA LEU A 289 9.50 -12.09 -10.32
C LEU A 289 8.87 -13.29 -11.03
N ASP A 290 7.86 -13.03 -11.86
CA ASP A 290 7.03 -14.03 -12.53
C ASP A 290 7.48 -14.32 -13.95
N GLY A 291 8.30 -13.44 -14.54
CA GLY A 291 8.87 -13.57 -15.87
C GLY A 291 8.08 -12.88 -16.99
N SER A 292 6.84 -12.48 -16.73
CA SER A 292 6.00 -11.76 -17.69
C SER A 292 4.95 -10.91 -17.01
N VAL A 293 4.48 -9.87 -17.71
CA VAL A 293 3.32 -9.06 -17.34
C VAL A 293 2.44 -8.88 -18.57
N THR A 294 1.13 -9.04 -18.39
CA THR A 294 0.12 -8.94 -19.45
C THR A 294 -0.84 -7.78 -19.19
N GLU A 295 -1.70 -7.47 -20.16
CA GLU A 295 -2.75 -6.46 -19.96
C GLU A 295 -3.71 -6.83 -18.82
N ASP A 296 -4.05 -8.11 -18.69
CA ASP A 296 -4.92 -8.61 -17.62
C ASP A 296 -4.29 -8.36 -16.24
N ASP A 297 -2.98 -8.54 -16.13
CA ASP A 297 -2.24 -8.27 -14.90
C ASP A 297 -2.30 -6.78 -14.53
N ILE A 298 -2.21 -5.87 -15.52
CA ILE A 298 -2.34 -4.42 -15.26
C ILE A 298 -3.70 -4.10 -14.65
N TYR A 299 -4.79 -4.66 -15.18
CA TYR A 299 -6.13 -4.46 -14.63
C TYR A 299 -6.28 -5.04 -13.22
N ARG A 300 -5.70 -6.22 -12.94
CA ARG A 300 -5.70 -6.80 -11.58
C ARG A 300 -4.90 -5.96 -10.59
N LEU A 301 -3.69 -5.53 -10.97
CA LEU A 301 -2.85 -4.66 -10.14
C LEU A 301 -3.50 -3.29 -9.89
N ALA A 302 -4.27 -2.78 -10.86
CA ALA A 302 -5.00 -1.53 -10.72
C ALA A 302 -6.05 -1.55 -9.61
N VAL A 303 -6.63 -2.70 -9.28
CA VAL A 303 -7.54 -2.82 -8.14
C VAL A 303 -6.85 -2.36 -6.85
N TYR A 304 -5.64 -2.88 -6.59
CA TYR A 304 -4.87 -2.60 -5.38
C TYR A 304 -4.25 -1.20 -5.37
N ALA A 305 -3.86 -0.68 -6.54
CA ALA A 305 -3.32 0.67 -6.67
C ALA A 305 -4.41 1.75 -6.56
N LEU A 306 -5.66 1.47 -6.96
CA LEU A 306 -6.71 2.49 -7.04
C LEU A 306 -7.69 2.47 -5.85
N ALA A 307 -7.82 1.34 -5.13
CA ALA A 307 -8.83 1.14 -4.08
C ALA A 307 -8.91 2.24 -3.01
N HIS A 308 -7.80 2.90 -2.70
CA HIS A 308 -7.70 3.96 -1.69
C HIS A 308 -7.41 5.35 -2.28
N ARG A 309 -7.40 5.49 -3.62
CA ARG A 309 -7.06 6.73 -4.33
C ARG A 309 -8.23 7.41 -5.02
N MET A 310 -9.38 6.75 -5.08
CA MET A 310 -10.54 7.26 -5.81
C MET A 310 -11.83 7.03 -5.03
N GLU A 311 -12.83 7.86 -5.29
CA GLU A 311 -14.18 7.72 -4.76
C GLU A 311 -15.14 7.46 -5.91
N LEU A 312 -15.97 6.42 -5.77
CA LEU A 312 -16.98 6.04 -6.76
C LEU A 312 -18.32 6.71 -6.43
N VAL A 313 -19.15 6.92 -7.45
CA VAL A 313 -20.46 7.58 -7.29
C VAL A 313 -21.43 6.70 -6.49
N ARG A 314 -21.36 5.39 -6.69
CA ARG A 314 -22.13 4.43 -5.90
C ARG A 314 -21.41 4.21 -4.58
N HIS A 315 -22.06 4.56 -3.49
CA HIS A 315 -21.53 4.42 -2.12
C HIS A 315 -21.52 2.97 -1.62
N ASP A 316 -22.18 2.04 -2.32
CA ASP A 316 -22.23 0.63 -1.91
C ASP A 316 -20.95 -0.15 -2.33
N ARG A 317 -20.07 -0.24 -1.32
CA ARG A 317 -19.15 -1.32 -0.94
C ARG A 317 -18.08 -1.78 -1.95
N GLY A 318 -16.94 -1.11 -1.87
CA GLY A 318 -15.64 -1.78 -1.83
C GLY A 318 -15.02 -2.16 -3.18
N ILE A 319 -14.03 -3.04 -3.12
CA ILE A 319 -13.22 -3.50 -4.26
C ILE A 319 -14.08 -4.02 -5.43
N GLU A 320 -15.21 -4.66 -5.17
CA GLU A 320 -16.10 -5.23 -6.20
C GLU A 320 -16.62 -4.18 -7.20
N GLU A 321 -16.93 -2.97 -6.71
CA GLU A 321 -17.39 -1.87 -7.57
C GLU A 321 -16.24 -1.34 -8.43
N LEU A 322 -15.03 -1.25 -7.87
CA LEU A 322 -13.84 -0.87 -8.61
C LEU A 322 -13.52 -1.90 -9.70
N GLU A 323 -13.57 -3.19 -9.38
CA GLU A 323 -13.41 -4.28 -10.36
C GLU A 323 -14.43 -4.16 -11.51
N ARG A 324 -15.69 -3.79 -11.19
CA ARG A 324 -16.70 -3.54 -12.22
C ARG A 324 -16.33 -2.36 -13.12
N VAL A 325 -15.86 -1.24 -12.56
CA VAL A 325 -15.41 -0.08 -13.34
C VAL A 325 -14.22 -0.47 -14.23
N LEU A 326 -13.25 -1.22 -13.71
CA LEU A 326 -12.07 -1.68 -14.45
C LEU A 326 -12.45 -2.64 -15.57
N ARG A 327 -13.37 -3.57 -15.34
CA ARG A 327 -13.93 -4.44 -16.39
C ARG A 327 -14.61 -3.63 -17.49
N ARG A 328 -15.42 -2.62 -17.13
CA ARG A 328 -16.04 -1.74 -18.13
C ARG A 328 -15.00 -0.96 -18.93
N GLN A 329 -13.92 -0.51 -18.27
CA GLN A 329 -12.83 0.18 -18.95
C GLN A 329 -12.10 -0.73 -19.95
N ARG A 330 -11.92 -2.01 -19.61
CA ARG A 330 -11.35 -3.01 -20.51
C ARG A 330 -12.20 -3.19 -21.77
N GLU A 331 -13.51 -3.40 -21.61
CA GLU A 331 -14.46 -3.51 -22.72
C GLU A 331 -14.38 -2.30 -23.66
N LEU A 332 -14.34 -1.08 -23.10
CA LEU A 332 -14.21 0.16 -23.88
C LEU A 332 -12.89 0.23 -24.66
N ASN A 333 -11.79 -0.24 -24.07
CA ASN A 333 -10.51 -0.29 -24.76
C ASN A 333 -10.51 -1.31 -25.90
N GLU A 334 -11.13 -2.47 -25.72
CA GLU A 334 -11.32 -3.48 -26.76
C GLU A 334 -12.20 -2.94 -27.91
N GLU A 335 -13.31 -2.26 -27.59
CA GLU A 335 -14.16 -1.58 -28.59
C GLU A 335 -13.39 -0.51 -29.38
N ARG A 336 -12.53 0.27 -28.72
CA ARG A 336 -11.70 1.30 -29.37
C ARG A 336 -10.66 0.70 -30.31
N ARG A 337 -10.10 -0.46 -29.96
CA ARG A 337 -9.16 -1.19 -30.81
C ARG A 337 -9.86 -1.76 -32.04
N ALA A 338 -11.07 -2.32 -31.89
CA ALA A 338 -11.85 -2.87 -33.00
C ALA A 338 -12.33 -1.83 -34.02
N ARG A 339 -12.34 -0.53 -33.65
CA ARG A 339 -12.70 0.60 -34.53
C ARG A 339 -11.50 1.21 -35.27
N ARG A 340 -10.28 0.81 -34.92
CA ARG A 340 -9.05 1.16 -35.65
C ARG A 340 -8.76 0.08 -36.67
#